data_AF-A0A813HKP0-F1
#
_entry.id   AF-A0A813HKP0-F1
#
_cell.length_a   1.000
_cell.length_b   1.000
_cell.length_c   1.000
_cell.angle_alpha   90.00
_cell.angle_beta   90.00
_cell.angle_gamma   90.00
#
_symmetry.space_group_name_H-M   'P 1'
#
loop_
_entity.id
_entity.type
_entity.pdbx_description
1 polymer ?
#
loop_
_entity_poly.entity_id
_entity_poly.type
_entity_poly.pdbx_seq_one_letter_code
_entity_poly.pdbx_strand_id
1 'polypeptide(L)'
;MKGSNLVLVLLQAYFILMNLTVERNYCHGPLKPDDSRFLMKEAYDFSIDNNPLFLSRPEWIRLATCVSAYGFCGFYFLIAITALTDAWAGPMRLPIVLFIGAKAYAVFFYHLMEFSHETLAPKNLVPYFVAEGPYIVGMAGVMLKCAYASSATNKAKSA
;
A
#
# COMPACT_ATOMS: atom_id res chain seq x y z
N MET A 1 -19.23 -0.66 13.58
CA MET A 1 -18.19 0.02 12.78
C MET A 1 -18.84 0.64 11.55
N LYS A 2 -18.63 1.94 11.27
CA LYS A 2 -19.20 2.58 10.05
C LYS A 2 -18.64 1.89 8.80
N GLY A 3 -19.44 1.73 7.73
CA GLY A 3 -19.06 0.96 6.54
C GLY A 3 -17.70 1.37 5.94
N SER A 4 -17.40 2.67 5.93
CA SER A 4 -16.09 3.19 5.47
C SER A 4 -14.90 2.71 6.31
N ASN A 5 -15.06 2.50 7.61
CA ASN A 5 -13.97 2.05 8.48
C ASN A 5 -13.69 0.56 8.27
N LEU A 6 -14.73 -0.24 8.01
CA LEU A 6 -14.56 -1.66 7.68
C LEU A 6 -13.73 -1.83 6.41
N VAL A 7 -14.03 -1.06 5.37
CA VAL A 7 -13.25 -1.07 4.11
C VAL A 7 -11.77 -0.73 4.38
N LEU A 8 -11.50 0.30 5.17
CA LEU A 8 -10.12 0.66 5.51
C LEU A 8 -9.39 -0.45 6.28
N VAL A 9 -10.06 -1.09 7.24
CA VAL A 9 -9.49 -2.23 7.99
C VAL A 9 -9.16 -3.39 7.06
N LEU A 10 -10.06 -3.75 6.15
CA LEU A 10 -9.83 -4.83 5.19
C LEU A 10 -8.67 -4.51 4.24
N LEU A 11 -8.57 -3.27 3.77
CA LEU A 11 -7.45 -2.82 2.95
C LEU A 11 -6.13 -2.88 3.74
N GLN A 12 -6.11 -2.43 5.00
CA GLN A 12 -4.90 -2.54 5.82
C GLN A 12 -4.50 -3.99 6.07
N ALA A 13 -5.48 -4.89 6.32
CA ALA A 13 -5.21 -6.31 6.49
C ALA A 13 -4.60 -6.92 5.23
N TYR A 14 -5.10 -6.55 4.05
CA TYR A 14 -4.52 -6.92 2.77
C TYR A 14 -3.07 -6.42 2.64
N PHE A 15 -2.79 -5.14 2.92
CA PHE A 15 -1.42 -4.61 2.83
C PHE A 15 -0.46 -5.28 3.81
N ILE A 16 -0.91 -5.54 5.05
CA ILE A 16 -0.14 -6.27 6.06
C ILE A 16 0.18 -7.67 5.55
N LEU A 17 -0.81 -8.38 4.99
CA LEU A 17 -0.61 -9.72 4.44
C LEU A 17 0.45 -9.70 3.34
N MET A 18 0.33 -8.79 2.37
CA MET A 18 1.30 -8.65 1.27
C MET A 18 2.70 -8.27 1.79
N ASN A 19 2.78 -7.41 2.80
CA ASN A 19 4.06 -6.97 3.39
C ASN A 19 4.77 -8.10 4.12
N LEU A 20 4.03 -8.91 4.90
CA LEU A 20 4.59 -10.01 5.69
C LEU A 20 4.90 -11.25 4.84
N THR A 21 4.32 -11.36 3.65
CA THR A 21 4.46 -12.52 2.76
C THR A 21 5.31 -12.13 1.54
N VAL A 22 4.67 -11.65 0.48
CA VAL A 22 5.29 -11.36 -0.82
C VAL A 22 6.44 -10.37 -0.71
N GLU A 23 6.22 -9.18 -0.13
CA GLU A 23 7.23 -8.12 -0.12
C GLU A 23 8.45 -8.49 0.73
N ARG A 24 8.23 -9.08 1.92
CA ARG A 24 9.32 -9.54 2.78
C ARG A 24 10.13 -10.64 2.10
N ASN A 25 9.48 -11.62 1.48
CA ASN A 25 10.19 -12.68 0.75
C ASN A 25 10.97 -12.14 -0.46
N TYR A 26 10.42 -11.16 -1.17
CA TYR A 26 11.05 -10.45 -2.29
C TYR A 26 12.33 -9.69 -1.89
N CYS A 27 12.40 -9.22 -0.63
CA CYS A 27 13.63 -8.65 -0.09
C CYS A 27 14.78 -9.64 -0.01
N HIS A 28 14.49 -10.90 0.28
CA HIS A 28 15.49 -11.94 0.46
C HIS A 28 15.96 -12.58 -0.85
N GLY A 29 15.23 -12.41 -1.95
CA GLY A 29 15.62 -12.95 -3.24
C GLY A 29 14.62 -12.66 -4.35
N PRO A 30 14.98 -12.97 -5.62
CA PRO A 30 14.04 -12.87 -6.73
C PRO A 30 12.87 -13.84 -6.57
N LEU A 31 11.74 -13.52 -7.21
CA LEU A 31 10.61 -14.45 -7.36
C LEU A 31 11.05 -15.65 -8.21
N LYS A 32 10.57 -16.85 -7.84
CA LYS A 32 10.89 -18.10 -8.54
C LYS A 32 9.63 -18.91 -8.81
N PRO A 33 9.60 -19.69 -9.92
CA PRO A 33 8.44 -20.51 -10.28
C PRO A 33 8.16 -21.66 -9.30
N ASP A 34 9.19 -22.11 -8.59
CA ASP A 34 9.18 -23.26 -7.68
C ASP A 34 9.14 -22.85 -6.18
N ASP A 35 8.85 -21.58 -5.89
CA ASP A 35 8.81 -21.08 -4.53
C ASP A 35 7.57 -21.59 -3.77
N SER A 36 7.80 -22.42 -2.76
CA SER A 36 6.74 -23.04 -1.95
C SER A 36 6.25 -22.17 -0.79
N ARG A 37 6.82 -20.97 -0.60
CA ARG A 37 6.38 -20.04 0.44
C ARG A 37 5.03 -19.42 0.06
N PHE A 38 4.23 -19.10 1.08
CA PHE A 38 2.87 -18.60 0.90
C PHE A 38 2.81 -17.37 -0.02
N LEU A 39 1.92 -17.42 -1.03
CA LEU A 39 1.69 -16.40 -2.06
C LEU A 39 2.84 -16.12 -3.04
N MET A 40 3.98 -16.81 -2.92
CA MET A 40 5.14 -16.52 -3.78
C MET A 40 4.97 -17.03 -5.20
N LYS A 41 4.38 -18.21 -5.37
CA LYS A 41 4.06 -18.74 -6.69
C LYS A 41 3.03 -17.86 -7.40
N GLU A 42 1.97 -17.47 -6.70
CA GLU A 42 0.92 -16.61 -7.23
C GLU A 42 1.48 -15.23 -7.61
N ALA A 43 2.39 -14.68 -6.80
CA ALA A 43 3.08 -13.44 -7.13
C ALA A 43 3.98 -13.60 -8.37
N TYR A 44 4.71 -14.70 -8.50
CA TYR A 44 5.54 -14.99 -9.68
C TYR A 44 4.68 -15.11 -10.95
N ASP A 45 3.62 -15.91 -10.90
CA ASP A 45 2.71 -16.14 -12.02
C ASP A 45 2.04 -14.81 -12.44
N PHE A 46 1.56 -14.02 -11.47
CA PHE A 46 1.00 -12.69 -11.75
C PHE A 46 2.02 -11.74 -12.38
N SER A 47 3.25 -11.71 -11.86
CA SER A 47 4.30 -10.80 -12.33
C SER A 47 4.80 -11.15 -13.73
N ILE A 48 4.83 -12.42 -14.13
CA ILE A 48 5.14 -12.78 -15.53
C ILE A 48 4.16 -12.11 -16.49
N ASP A 49 2.86 -12.21 -16.20
CA ASP A 49 1.82 -11.82 -17.13
C ASP A 49 1.52 -10.31 -17.07
N ASN A 50 1.59 -9.72 -15.87
CA ASN A 50 0.99 -8.42 -15.61
C ASN A 50 1.95 -7.39 -14.99
N ASN A 51 3.08 -7.82 -14.42
CA ASN A 51 4.02 -6.92 -13.77
C ASN A 51 5.49 -7.39 -13.97
N PRO A 52 5.98 -7.35 -15.22
CA PRO A 52 7.31 -7.86 -15.55
C PRO A 52 8.43 -6.98 -14.98
N LEU A 53 8.13 -5.71 -14.66
CA LEU A 53 9.07 -4.82 -13.98
C LEU A 53 9.33 -5.26 -12.53
N PHE A 54 8.29 -5.68 -11.80
CA PHE A 54 8.47 -6.28 -10.48
C PHE A 54 9.27 -7.58 -10.55
N LEU A 55 9.09 -8.38 -11.60
CA LEU A 55 9.86 -9.61 -11.82
C LEU A 55 11.34 -9.33 -12.11
N SER A 56 11.65 -8.29 -12.91
CA SER A 56 13.03 -7.93 -13.26
C SER A 56 13.84 -7.38 -12.09
N ARG A 57 13.17 -6.95 -11.01
CA ARG A 57 13.75 -6.57 -9.72
C ARG A 57 14.91 -5.57 -9.84
N PRO A 58 14.69 -4.40 -10.48
CA PRO A 58 15.67 -3.33 -10.44
C PRO A 58 15.88 -2.89 -8.98
N GLU A 59 17.09 -2.38 -8.69
CA GLU A 59 17.50 -2.12 -7.31
C GLU A 59 16.55 -1.16 -6.58
N TRP A 60 16.04 -0.14 -7.26
CA TRP A 60 15.12 0.83 -6.66
C TRP A 60 13.77 0.20 -6.25
N ILE A 61 13.22 -0.74 -7.04
CA ILE A 61 12.01 -1.49 -6.65
C ILE A 61 12.32 -2.34 -5.43
N ARG A 62 13.42 -3.09 -5.47
CA ARG A 62 13.86 -3.90 -4.32
C ARG A 62 13.94 -3.05 -3.05
N LEU A 63 14.58 -1.89 -3.10
CA LEU A 63 14.71 -0.99 -1.95
C LEU A 63 13.35 -0.47 -1.50
N ALA A 64 12.49 0.01 -2.41
CA ALA A 64 11.16 0.50 -2.08
C ALA A 64 10.28 -0.58 -1.42
N THR A 65 10.28 -1.79 -1.97
CA THR A 65 9.58 -2.95 -1.42
C THR A 65 10.11 -3.32 -0.03
N CYS A 66 11.42 -3.24 0.21
CA CYS A 66 11.98 -3.53 1.53
C CYS A 66 11.71 -2.45 2.57
N VAL A 67 11.75 -1.17 2.18
CA VAL A 67 11.32 -0.08 3.05
C VAL A 67 9.83 -0.26 3.41
N SER A 68 9.01 -0.70 2.45
CA SER A 68 7.62 -1.04 2.69
C SER A 68 7.48 -2.18 3.71
N ALA A 69 8.05 -3.34 3.41
CA ALA A 69 7.93 -4.55 4.22
C ALA A 69 8.45 -4.42 5.66
N TYR A 70 9.54 -3.67 5.86
CA TYR A 70 10.19 -3.54 7.17
C TYR A 70 9.89 -2.23 7.90
N GLY A 71 9.76 -1.12 7.18
CA GLY A 71 9.52 0.20 7.76
C GLY A 71 8.04 0.55 7.84
N PHE A 72 7.29 0.32 6.77
CA PHE A 72 5.91 0.81 6.65
C PHE A 72 4.84 -0.16 7.15
N CYS A 73 5.15 -1.44 7.30
CA CYS A 73 4.19 -2.44 7.79
C CYS A 73 3.52 -2.02 9.12
N GLY A 74 4.28 -1.39 10.04
CA GLY A 74 3.75 -0.89 11.31
C GLY A 74 2.69 0.21 11.17
N PHE A 75 2.78 1.04 10.12
CA PHE A 75 1.80 2.09 9.86
C PHE A 75 0.47 1.54 9.35
N TYR A 76 0.48 0.43 8.61
CA TYR A 76 -0.78 -0.24 8.23
C TYR A 76 -1.52 -0.77 9.46
N PHE A 77 -0.81 -1.35 10.44
CA PHE A 77 -1.40 -1.73 11.73
C PHE A 77 -1.99 -0.52 12.46
N LEU A 78 -1.23 0.58 12.53
CA LEU A 78 -1.67 1.81 13.17
C LEU A 78 -2.96 2.36 12.55
N ILE A 79 -3.04 2.38 11.21
CA ILE A 79 -4.24 2.82 10.48
C ILE A 79 -5.41 1.88 10.76
N ALA A 80 -5.18 0.57 10.77
CA ALA A 80 -6.23 -0.42 11.08
C ALA A 80 -6.81 -0.19 12.48
N ILE A 81 -5.95 -0.01 13.49
CA ILE A 81 -6.37 0.27 14.87
C ILE A 81 -7.13 1.59 14.94
N THR A 82 -6.65 2.64 14.26
CA THR A 82 -7.31 3.94 14.21
C THR A 82 -8.69 3.85 13.55
N ALA A 83 -8.84 3.03 12.51
CA ALA A 83 -10.13 2.77 11.87
C ALA A 83 -11.10 1.98 12.76
N LEU A 84 -10.60 0.97 13.49
CA LEU A 84 -11.39 0.17 14.44
C LEU A 84 -11.90 1.02 15.61
N THR A 85 -11.08 1.94 16.10
CA THR A 85 -11.39 2.80 17.25
C THR A 85 -12.03 4.14 16.86
N ASP A 86 -12.13 4.44 15.57
CA ASP A 86 -12.56 5.73 15.01
C ASP A 86 -11.73 6.93 15.53
N ALA A 87 -10.48 6.71 15.96
CA ALA A 87 -9.61 7.68 16.64
C ALA A 87 -8.88 8.65 15.70
N TRP A 88 -9.54 9.09 14.63
CA TRP A 88 -8.94 9.88 13.54
C TRP A 88 -8.49 11.30 13.93
N ALA A 89 -9.02 11.84 15.03
CA ALA A 89 -8.63 13.14 15.60
C ALA A 89 -7.50 13.05 16.63
N GLY A 90 -6.98 11.85 16.90
CA GLY A 90 -5.97 11.60 17.93
C GLY A 90 -4.55 12.02 17.56
N PRO A 91 -3.58 11.86 18.49
CA PRO A 91 -2.17 12.22 18.28
C PRO A 91 -1.52 11.45 17.13
N MET A 92 -2.04 10.28 16.79
CA MET A 92 -1.52 9.43 15.71
C MET A 92 -1.86 9.95 14.31
N ARG A 93 -2.70 10.98 14.19
CA ARG A 93 -3.08 11.55 12.90
C ARG A 93 -1.87 12.09 12.12
N LEU A 94 -0.98 12.83 12.76
CA LEU A 94 0.17 13.42 12.06
C LEU A 94 1.12 12.32 11.52
N PRO A 95 1.55 11.33 12.32
CA PRO A 95 2.29 10.17 11.80
C PRO A 95 1.59 9.46 10.64
N ILE A 96 0.27 9.25 10.72
CA ILE A 96 -0.51 8.61 9.64
C ILE A 96 -0.46 9.46 8.36
N VAL A 97 -0.69 10.77 8.45
CA VAL A 97 -0.67 11.65 7.27
C VAL A 97 0.73 11.71 6.62
N LEU A 98 1.79 11.77 7.43
CA LEU A 98 3.17 11.73 6.93
C LEU A 98 3.46 10.40 6.21
N PHE A 99 3.03 9.29 6.79
CA PHE A 99 3.14 7.97 6.18
C PHE A 99 2.39 7.90 4.84
N ILE A 100 1.14 8.38 4.78
CA ILE A 100 0.37 8.42 3.53
C ILE A 100 1.06 9.30 2.49
N GLY A 101 1.66 10.43 2.88
CA GLY A 101 2.45 11.27 1.96
C GLY A 101 3.66 10.53 1.39
N ALA A 102 4.42 9.84 2.23
CA ALA A 102 5.55 9.00 1.79
C ALA A 102 5.11 7.87 0.85
N LYS A 103 3.97 7.23 1.15
CA LYS A 103 3.40 6.18 0.28
C LYS A 103 2.89 6.72 -1.04
N ALA A 104 2.22 7.86 -1.05
CA ALA A 104 1.74 8.50 -2.27
C ALA A 104 2.93 8.85 -3.19
N TYR A 105 4.02 9.37 -2.62
CA TYR A 105 5.26 9.61 -3.37
C TYR A 105 5.82 8.32 -3.97
N ALA A 106 5.94 7.25 -3.17
CA ALA A 106 6.47 5.97 -3.64
C ALA A 106 5.61 5.35 -4.76
N VAL A 107 4.29 5.35 -4.59
CA VAL A 107 3.34 4.84 -5.60
C VAL A 107 3.41 5.68 -6.87
N PHE A 108 3.41 7.01 -6.76
CA PHE A 108 3.53 7.89 -7.93
C PHE A 108 4.84 7.69 -8.67
N PHE A 109 5.96 7.59 -7.95
CA PHE A 109 7.26 7.30 -8.53
C PHE A 109 7.26 5.94 -9.23
N TYR A 110 6.70 4.91 -8.60
CA TYR A 110 6.56 3.58 -9.19
C TYR A 110 5.75 3.62 -10.49
N HIS A 111 4.59 4.29 -10.49
CA HIS A 111 3.76 4.47 -11.69
C HIS A 111 4.53 5.21 -12.78
N LEU A 112 5.20 6.31 -12.46
CA LEU A 112 5.99 7.08 -13.42
C LEU A 112 7.06 6.20 -14.08
N MET A 113 7.82 5.45 -13.28
CA MET A 113 8.89 4.58 -13.79
C MET A 113 8.34 3.43 -14.63
N GLU A 114 7.22 2.83 -14.23
CA GLU A 114 6.62 1.72 -14.93
C GLU A 114 5.99 2.13 -16.27
N PHE A 115 5.28 3.26 -16.32
CA PHE A 115 4.71 3.77 -17.56
C PHE A 115 5.74 4.45 -18.48
N SER A 116 6.90 4.84 -17.96
CA SER A 116 8.00 5.39 -18.78
C SER A 116 8.92 4.28 -19.31
N HIS A 117 8.73 3.02 -18.91
CA HIS A 117 9.58 1.92 -19.34
C HIS A 117 9.14 1.36 -20.70
N GLU A 118 9.94 1.58 -21.74
CA GLU A 118 9.57 1.27 -23.14
C GLU A 118 9.13 -0.19 -23.38
N THR A 119 9.76 -1.14 -22.68
CA THR A 119 9.55 -2.58 -22.92
C THR A 119 8.80 -3.34 -21.82
N LEU A 120 8.67 -2.75 -20.62
CA LEU A 120 8.12 -3.42 -19.44
C LEU A 120 6.84 -2.75 -18.91
N ALA A 121 6.34 -1.72 -19.60
CA ALA A 121 5.09 -1.08 -19.23
C ALA A 121 3.91 -2.08 -19.21
N PRO A 122 2.90 -1.87 -18.36
CA PRO A 122 1.76 -2.77 -18.24
C PRO A 122 0.98 -2.80 -19.56
N LYS A 123 0.87 -4.00 -20.16
CA LYS A 123 0.11 -4.18 -21.40
C LYS A 123 -1.39 -4.12 -21.18
N ASN A 124 -1.85 -4.43 -19.97
CA ASN A 124 -3.26 -4.40 -19.58
C ASN A 124 -3.42 -3.62 -18.26
N LEU A 125 -4.25 -2.59 -18.29
CA LEU A 125 -4.48 -1.70 -17.15
C LEU A 125 -5.37 -2.33 -16.07
N VAL A 126 -6.22 -3.30 -16.43
CA VAL A 126 -7.12 -3.94 -15.46
C VAL A 126 -6.34 -4.70 -14.38
N PRO A 127 -5.50 -5.69 -14.69
CA PRO A 127 -4.74 -6.41 -13.67
C PRO A 127 -3.75 -5.49 -12.93
N TYR A 128 -3.21 -4.49 -13.63
CA TYR A 128 -2.40 -3.44 -13.01
C TYR A 128 -3.14 -2.72 -11.87
N PHE A 129 -4.31 -2.16 -12.15
CA PHE A 129 -5.09 -1.45 -11.14
C PHE A 129 -5.78 -2.38 -10.14
N VAL A 130 -5.92 -3.67 -10.41
CA VAL A 130 -6.34 -4.64 -9.37
C VAL A 130 -5.27 -4.77 -8.30
N ALA A 131 -3.98 -4.75 -8.67
CA ALA A 131 -2.88 -4.80 -7.71
C ALA A 131 -2.61 -3.44 -7.05
N GLU A 132 -2.59 -2.35 -7.84
CA GLU A 132 -2.19 -1.01 -7.38
C GLU A 132 -3.37 -0.18 -6.83
N GLY A 133 -4.57 -0.38 -7.37
CA GLY A 133 -5.78 0.37 -7.01
C GLY A 133 -6.14 0.32 -5.53
N PRO A 134 -5.99 -0.82 -4.81
CA PRO A 134 -6.17 -0.87 -3.36
C PRO A 134 -5.36 0.20 -2.62
N TYR A 135 -4.11 0.46 -3.01
CA TYR A 135 -3.29 1.50 -2.38
C TYR A 135 -3.88 2.89 -2.58
N ILE A 136 -4.33 3.21 -3.80
CA ILE A 136 -4.96 4.50 -4.14
C ILE A 136 -6.23 4.70 -3.32
N VAL A 137 -7.11 3.70 -3.28
CA VAL A 137 -8.36 3.74 -2.52
C VAL A 137 -8.10 3.86 -1.02
N GLY A 138 -7.14 3.09 -0.50
CA GLY A 138 -6.76 3.13 0.91
C GLY A 138 -6.22 4.51 1.32
N MET A 139 -5.31 5.09 0.54
CA MET A 139 -4.76 6.42 0.80
C MET A 139 -5.85 7.49 0.76
N ALA A 140 -6.70 7.49 -0.26
CA ALA A 140 -7.81 8.44 -0.37
C ALA A 140 -8.77 8.33 0.83
N GLY A 141 -9.15 7.11 1.21
CA GLY A 141 -10.03 6.87 2.35
C GLY A 141 -9.45 7.35 3.69
N VAL A 142 -8.16 7.10 3.93
CA VAL A 142 -7.47 7.61 5.13
C VAL A 142 -7.43 9.14 5.14
N MET A 143 -7.07 9.76 4.02
CA MET A 143 -7.01 11.23 3.93
C MET A 143 -8.38 11.88 4.16
N LEU A 144 -9.44 11.32 3.58
CA LEU A 144 -10.80 11.79 3.82
C LEU A 144 -11.17 11.68 5.31
N LYS A 145 -10.86 10.57 5.97
CA LYS A 145 -11.11 10.40 7.40
C LYS A 145 -10.38 11.43 8.25
N CYS A 146 -9.09 11.65 7.98
CA CYS A 146 -8.31 12.66 8.69
C CYS A 146 -8.84 14.08 8.43
N ALA A 147 -9.28 14.40 7.21
CA ALA A 147 -9.85 15.69 6.86
C ALA A 147 -11.17 15.94 7.60
N TYR A 148 -12.11 15.00 7.56
CA TYR A 148 -13.39 15.12 8.27
C TYR A 148 -13.22 15.26 9.78
N ALA A 149 -12.30 14.47 10.38
CA ALA A 149 -11.98 14.59 11.79
C ALA A 149 -11.41 15.98 12.14
N SER A 150 -10.59 16.56 11.26
CA SER A 150 -10.07 17.93 11.42
C SER A 150 -11.18 18.97 11.43
N SER A 151 -12.08 18.90 10.45
CA SER A 151 -13.17 19.86 10.30
C SER A 151 -14.13 19.80 11.48
N ALA A 152 -14.43 18.61 11.98
CA ALA A 152 -15.28 18.42 13.15
C ALA A 152 -14.65 19.04 14.42
N THR A 153 -13.37 18.78 14.67
CA THR A 153 -12.64 19.35 15.83
C THR A 153 -12.56 20.88 15.75
N ASN A 154 -12.32 21.45 14.57
CA ASN A 154 -12.25 22.91 14.39
C ASN A 154 -13.61 23.56 14.65
N LYS A 155 -14.70 22.96 14.13
CA LYS A 155 -16.07 23.45 14.36
C LYS A 155 -16.44 23.42 15.86
N ALA A 156 -16.03 22.38 16.58
CA ALA A 156 -16.27 22.27 18.02
C ALA A 156 -15.50 23.31 18.86
N LYS A 157 -14.37 23.83 18.37
CA LYS A 157 -13.59 24.88 19.04
C LYS A 157 -14.08 26.30 18.75
N SER A 158 -14.82 26.48 17.66
CA SER A 158 -15.37 27.78 17.24
C SER A 158 -16.81 28.03 17.71
N ALA A 159 -17.45 27.03 18.33
CA ALA A 159 -18.77 27.11 18.93
C ALA A 159 -18.65 27.34 20.45
#